data_AF-A0A7S3LIS6-F1
#
_entry.id   AF-A0A7S3LIS6-F1
#
_cell.length_a   1.000
_cell.length_b   1.000
_cell.length_c   1.000
_cell.angle_alpha   90.00
_cell.angle_beta   90.00
_cell.angle_gamma   90.00
#
_symmetry.space_group_name_H-M   'P 1'
#
loop_
_entity.id
_entity.type
_entity.pdbx_description
1 polymer ?
#
loop_
_entity_poly.entity_id
_entity_poly.type
_entity_poly.pdbx_seq_one_letter_code
_entity_poly.pdbx_strand_id
1 'polypeptide(L)'
;GFGSIPDALASLKRVSHSIRFGAKVERIEYTCDDEGSEEKDSKNQTMSNEKETTRFIPHKQKVQGSREKGVRVQFTTAGESSHIDADAVIVTIPLGPLKKGDISFCPILPSWKLGAMDRLGFGNLNKVVLAFPYVFWDENEDIFGRIVPLDDTETSLPIRKDDIGNGNTLNEEKAHDRKLLLRSLHRGEFYLFWALNRCQKCPIVIVLMAGEAANNVECAPEEEVITKLMKVMSKIATEDKKPIPWPIQAAITRWRADSFSGGSYSYIKVGGTGEDYDLMAEPVGNSVFFAGMYIYQKLSFNILS
;
A
#
# COMPACT_ATOMS: atom_id res chain seq x y z
N GLY A 1 1.94 -15.21 -28.54
CA GLY A 1 2.69 -14.03 -29.00
C GLY A 1 2.83 -13.12 -27.82
N PHE A 2 4.02 -13.11 -27.21
CA PHE A 2 4.29 -12.38 -25.98
C PHE A 2 4.97 -11.07 -26.36
N GLY A 3 4.26 -9.95 -26.23
CA GLY A 3 4.87 -8.63 -26.21
C GLY A 3 5.50 -8.44 -24.85
N SER A 4 6.76 -8.81 -24.72
CA SER A 4 7.51 -8.73 -23.48
C SER A 4 8.04 -7.29 -23.29
N ILE A 5 7.72 -6.70 -22.14
CA ILE A 5 8.28 -5.47 -21.56
C ILE A 5 9.81 -5.24 -21.79
N PRO A 6 10.70 -6.24 -21.95
CA PRO A 6 12.12 -6.01 -22.26
C PRO A 6 12.46 -5.11 -23.45
N ASP A 7 11.66 -5.04 -24.52
CA ASP A 7 12.11 -4.33 -25.74
C ASP A 7 12.15 -2.81 -25.57
N ALA A 8 11.24 -2.25 -24.77
CA ALA A 8 11.25 -0.81 -24.45
C ALA A 8 12.47 -0.43 -23.59
N LEU A 9 12.79 -1.25 -22.58
CA LEU A 9 13.93 -1.02 -21.68
C LEU A 9 15.28 -1.24 -22.37
N ALA A 10 15.37 -2.14 -23.35
CA ALA A 10 16.60 -2.39 -24.10
C ALA A 10 17.04 -1.18 -24.95
N SER A 11 16.11 -0.29 -25.30
CA SER A 11 16.36 0.93 -26.08
C SER A 11 16.96 2.09 -25.26
N LEU A 12 16.87 2.04 -23.92
CA LEU A 12 17.35 3.10 -23.03
C LEU A 12 18.87 3.04 -22.90
N LYS A 13 19.56 3.86 -23.70
CA LYS A 13 21.01 4.05 -23.60
C LYS A 13 21.35 4.76 -22.28
N ARG A 14 21.71 3.95 -21.26
CA ARG A 14 22.37 4.34 -20.00
C ARG A 14 21.48 5.20 -19.07
N VAL A 15 21.24 4.72 -17.85
CA VAL A 15 20.66 5.55 -16.78
C VAL A 15 21.64 6.69 -16.49
N SER A 16 21.30 7.91 -16.88
CA SER A 16 22.17 9.08 -16.71
C SER A 16 22.06 9.69 -15.32
N HIS A 17 20.90 9.54 -14.65
CA HIS A 17 20.61 10.15 -13.35
C HIS A 17 19.73 9.22 -12.48
N SER A 18 19.97 9.25 -11.17
CA SER A 18 19.15 8.56 -10.16
C SER A 18 18.83 9.55 -9.04
N ILE A 19 17.55 9.66 -8.70
CA ILE A 19 17.08 10.44 -7.56
C ILE A 19 17.32 9.61 -6.30
N ARG A 20 18.12 10.15 -5.37
CA ARG A 20 18.57 9.43 -4.17
C ARG A 20 17.49 9.34 -3.10
N PHE A 21 17.70 8.43 -2.15
CA PHE A 21 16.88 8.30 -0.95
C PHE A 21 16.76 9.65 -0.21
N GLY A 22 15.54 10.02 0.19
CA GLY A 22 15.23 11.28 0.88
C GLY A 22 14.81 12.45 -0.03
N ALA A 23 14.81 12.27 -1.35
CA ALA A 23 14.25 13.25 -2.29
C ALA A 23 12.75 13.01 -2.54
N LYS A 24 11.93 14.05 -2.36
CA LYS A 24 10.49 14.03 -2.64
C LYS A 24 10.25 14.56 -4.06
N VAL A 25 9.77 13.71 -4.96
CA VAL A 25 9.32 14.14 -6.30
C VAL A 25 8.00 14.89 -6.15
N GLU A 26 7.89 16.05 -6.79
CA GLU A 26 6.71 16.93 -6.70
C GLU A 26 6.01 17.06 -8.06
N ARG A 27 6.79 17.04 -9.14
CA ARG A 27 6.26 17.25 -10.49
C ARG A 27 7.07 16.52 -11.56
N ILE A 28 6.36 15.92 -12.51
CA ILE A 28 6.90 15.31 -13.72
C ILE A 28 6.25 16.01 -14.92
N GLU A 29 7.04 16.81 -15.62
CA GLU A 29 6.64 17.47 -16.87
C GLU A 29 7.16 16.65 -18.04
N TYR A 30 6.34 16.33 -19.03
CA TYR A 30 6.73 15.51 -20.17
C TYR A 30 6.01 15.92 -21.46
N THR A 31 6.58 15.57 -22.60
CA THR A 31 5.97 15.81 -23.91
C THR A 31 5.11 14.62 -24.34
N CYS A 32 3.85 14.86 -24.71
CA CYS A 32 3.04 13.87 -25.42
C CYS A 32 3.31 13.97 -26.93
N ASP A 33 3.72 12.86 -27.54
CA ASP A 33 3.62 12.67 -28.99
C ASP A 33 2.14 12.37 -29.30
N ASP A 34 1.29 13.40 -29.42
CA ASP A 34 -0.10 13.22 -29.85
C ASP A 34 -0.16 12.89 -31.34
N GLU A 35 0.06 11.62 -31.68
CA GLU A 35 -0.38 11.01 -32.95
C GLU A 35 -1.02 9.64 -32.64
N GLY A 36 -2.28 9.62 -32.23
CA GLY A 36 -3.08 8.39 -32.27
C GLY A 36 -4.00 8.08 -31.09
N SER A 37 -4.87 9.01 -30.68
CA SER A 37 -6.11 8.62 -30.01
C SER A 37 -7.25 9.62 -30.26
N GLU A 38 -7.59 9.82 -31.53
CA GLU A 38 -8.92 10.30 -31.91
C GLU A 38 -9.75 9.11 -32.44
N GLU A 39 -10.97 8.99 -31.92
CA GLU A 39 -12.12 8.23 -32.44
C GLU A 39 -12.02 6.70 -32.64
N LYS A 40 -12.46 5.95 -31.63
CA LYS A 40 -13.32 4.78 -31.83
C LYS A 40 -14.45 4.76 -30.79
N ASP A 41 -15.33 5.74 -30.86
CA ASP A 41 -16.66 5.64 -30.24
C ASP A 41 -17.69 6.37 -31.10
N SER A 42 -17.99 5.77 -32.24
CA SER A 42 -19.13 6.14 -33.06
C SER A 42 -19.66 4.90 -33.79
N LYS A 43 -20.42 4.08 -33.06
CA LYS A 43 -21.59 3.31 -33.53
C LYS A 43 -22.16 2.44 -32.41
N ASN A 44 -23.06 3.03 -31.62
CA ASN A 44 -24.39 2.47 -31.37
C ASN A 44 -25.22 3.44 -30.52
N GLN A 45 -26.09 4.16 -31.21
CA GLN A 45 -27.13 4.96 -30.60
C GLN A 45 -28.42 4.14 -30.65
N THR A 46 -28.96 3.75 -29.49
CA THR A 46 -30.41 3.60 -29.33
C THR A 46 -30.77 4.11 -27.94
N MET A 47 -31.78 4.99 -27.93
CA MET A 47 -32.12 5.96 -26.89
C MET A 47 -32.55 5.35 -25.56
N SER A 48 -32.19 6.01 -24.45
CA SER A 48 -33.17 6.62 -23.54
C SER A 48 -32.53 7.40 -22.38
N ASN A 49 -33.06 8.60 -22.18
CA ASN A 49 -33.17 9.42 -20.96
C ASN A 49 -31.98 10.28 -20.51
N GLU A 50 -32.26 11.59 -20.60
CA GLU A 50 -31.56 12.74 -20.07
C GLU A 50 -31.21 12.61 -18.59
N LYS A 51 -29.95 12.94 -18.25
CA LYS A 51 -29.58 13.77 -17.10
C LYS A 51 -28.24 14.45 -17.42
N GLU A 52 -28.23 15.77 -17.21
CA GLU A 52 -27.14 16.70 -17.51
C GLU A 52 -25.77 16.18 -17.05
N THR A 53 -24.84 16.04 -18.00
CA THR A 53 -23.41 15.94 -17.72
C THR A 53 -22.72 17.10 -18.43
N THR A 54 -22.07 17.93 -17.63
CA THR A 54 -21.29 19.09 -18.05
C THR A 54 -20.24 18.63 -19.06
N ARG A 55 -20.40 18.99 -20.34
CA ARG A 55 -19.41 18.71 -21.39
C ARG A 55 -18.10 19.41 -21.04
N PHE A 56 -17.08 18.63 -20.68
CA PHE A 56 -15.72 19.12 -20.54
C PHE A 56 -15.15 19.36 -21.95
N ILE A 57 -14.89 20.62 -22.28
CA ILE A 57 -14.19 21.00 -23.51
C ILE A 57 -12.70 20.97 -23.17
N PRO A 58 -11.87 20.11 -23.79
CA PRO A 58 -10.43 20.10 -23.52
C PRO A 58 -9.84 21.40 -24.06
N HIS A 59 -9.47 22.30 -23.15
CA HIS A 59 -8.72 23.49 -23.52
C HIS A 59 -7.32 23.04 -23.92
N LYS A 60 -6.96 23.21 -25.21
CA LYS A 60 -5.58 23.06 -25.69
C LYS A 60 -4.70 24.08 -24.96
N GLN A 61 -4.09 23.67 -23.85
CA GLN A 61 -3.11 24.49 -23.17
C GLN A 61 -1.78 24.34 -23.90
N LYS A 62 -1.47 25.32 -24.75
CA LYS A 62 -0.16 25.46 -25.37
C LYS A 62 0.84 25.78 -24.25
N VAL A 63 1.64 24.79 -23.83
CA VAL A 63 2.75 25.01 -22.89
C VAL A 63 3.80 25.85 -23.62
N GLN A 64 3.93 27.11 -23.19
CA GLN A 64 4.86 28.07 -23.77
C GLN A 64 6.27 27.77 -23.23
N GLY A 65 7.10 27.18 -24.10
CA GLY A 65 8.49 26.81 -23.79
C GLY A 65 8.84 25.37 -24.19
N SER A 66 8.39 24.90 -25.37
CA SER A 66 8.67 23.53 -25.82
C SER A 66 10.17 23.32 -25.98
N ARG A 67 10.76 22.57 -25.06
CA ARG A 67 11.96 21.81 -25.37
C ARG A 67 11.63 20.78 -26.44
N GLU A 68 12.61 20.52 -27.29
CA GLU A 68 12.67 19.27 -28.05
C GLU A 68 12.46 18.10 -27.07
N LYS A 69 11.63 17.13 -27.47
CA LYS A 69 11.17 15.94 -26.72
C LYS A 69 11.93 15.62 -25.43
N GLY A 70 11.22 15.46 -24.32
CA GLY A 70 11.86 15.05 -23.07
C GLY A 70 10.96 15.13 -21.84
N VAL A 71 11.58 14.89 -20.69
CA VAL A 71 10.98 14.92 -19.35
C VAL A 71 11.79 15.84 -18.46
N ARG A 72 11.10 16.61 -17.63
CA ARG A 72 11.66 17.34 -16.49
C ARG A 72 11.04 16.83 -15.21
N VAL A 73 11.88 16.39 -14.28
CA VAL A 73 11.47 15.92 -12.95
C VAL A 73 11.89 16.94 -11.92
N GLN A 74 10.93 17.52 -11.21
CA GLN A 74 11.15 18.45 -10.09
C GLN A 74 11.02 17.68 -8.77
N PHE A 75 11.99 17.88 -7.87
CA PHE A 75 12.05 17.21 -6.59
C PHE A 75 12.69 18.10 -5.52
N THR A 76 12.34 17.85 -4.27
CA THR A 76 12.90 18.54 -3.11
C THR A 76 13.74 17.59 -2.27
N THR A 77 14.97 17.99 -1.93
CA THR A 77 15.87 17.24 -1.05
C THR A 77 16.34 18.16 0.06
N ALA A 78 16.19 17.76 1.33
CA ALA A 78 16.59 18.57 2.49
C ALA A 78 16.03 20.02 2.49
N GLY A 79 14.85 20.22 1.90
CA GLY A 79 14.19 21.54 1.78
C GLY A 79 14.60 22.37 0.56
N GLU A 80 15.55 21.88 -0.25
CA GLU A 80 16.00 22.55 -1.47
C GLU A 80 15.33 21.93 -2.70
N SER A 81 14.71 22.79 -3.52
CA SER A 81 14.09 22.37 -4.78
C SER A 81 15.14 22.26 -5.89
N SER A 82 15.07 21.18 -6.65
CA SER A 82 15.97 20.87 -7.77
C SER A 82 15.20 20.23 -8.91
N HIS A 83 15.82 20.18 -10.10
CA HIS A 83 15.24 19.48 -11.24
C HIS A 83 16.29 18.70 -12.02
N ILE A 84 15.83 17.64 -12.70
CA ILE A 84 16.60 16.87 -13.66
C ILE A 84 15.84 16.87 -14.98
N ASP A 85 16.57 17.06 -16.06
CA ASP A 85 16.07 16.95 -17.43
C ASP A 85 16.63 15.68 -18.07
N ALA A 86 15.77 14.94 -18.79
CA ALA A 86 16.12 13.68 -19.45
C ALA A 86 15.24 13.44 -20.68
N ASP A 87 15.60 12.48 -21.53
CA ASP A 87 14.77 12.07 -22.67
C ASP A 87 13.53 11.27 -22.23
N ALA A 88 13.68 10.50 -21.15
CA ALA A 88 12.65 9.65 -20.57
C ALA A 88 12.81 9.49 -19.05
N VAL A 89 11.74 9.08 -18.37
CA VAL A 89 11.72 8.76 -16.93
C VAL A 89 11.10 7.39 -16.69
N ILE A 90 11.66 6.64 -15.74
CA ILE A 90 11.04 5.44 -15.18
C ILE A 90 10.54 5.78 -13.78
N VAL A 91 9.22 5.74 -13.59
CA VAL A 91 8.54 6.02 -12.32
C VAL A 91 8.42 4.72 -11.53
N THR A 92 9.18 4.62 -10.44
CA THR A 92 9.12 3.50 -9.47
C THR A 92 8.53 3.91 -8.13
N ILE A 93 7.79 5.01 -8.10
CA ILE A 93 7.21 5.58 -6.88
C ILE A 93 6.05 4.69 -6.42
N PRO A 94 5.96 4.31 -5.13
CA PRO A 94 4.87 3.48 -4.65
C PRO A 94 3.48 4.03 -5.00
N LEU A 95 2.50 3.13 -5.11
CA LEU A 95 1.12 3.50 -5.44
C LEU A 95 0.49 4.48 -4.42
N GLY A 96 0.92 4.44 -3.15
CA GLY A 96 0.45 5.35 -2.10
C GLY A 96 0.59 6.84 -2.46
N PRO A 97 1.82 7.38 -2.60
CA PRO A 97 2.05 8.77 -3.04
C PRO A 97 1.37 9.13 -4.37
N LEU A 98 1.36 8.20 -5.34
CA LEU A 98 0.69 8.43 -6.63
C LEU A 98 -0.82 8.64 -6.46
N LYS A 99 -1.50 7.84 -5.61
CA LYS A 99 -2.93 8.00 -5.33
C LYS A 99 -3.26 9.22 -4.48
N LYS A 100 -2.35 9.65 -3.59
CA LYS A 100 -2.53 10.86 -2.78
C LYS A 100 -2.46 12.15 -3.62
N GLY A 101 -1.91 12.08 -4.82
CA GLY A 101 -1.65 13.25 -5.65
C GLY A 101 -0.45 14.06 -5.17
N ASP A 102 0.46 13.44 -4.39
CA ASP A 102 1.68 14.09 -3.91
C ASP A 102 2.63 14.46 -5.06
N ILE A 103 2.45 13.83 -6.24
CA ILE A 103 3.19 14.08 -7.47
C ILE A 103 2.23 14.53 -8.55
N SER A 104 2.52 15.69 -9.14
CA SER A 104 1.78 16.23 -10.26
C SER A 104 2.39 15.81 -11.61
N PHE A 105 1.57 15.41 -12.56
CA PHE A 105 1.97 15.12 -13.93
C PHE A 105 1.50 16.25 -14.84
N CYS A 106 2.36 16.72 -15.74
CA CYS A 106 2.03 17.76 -16.72
C CYS A 106 2.54 17.36 -18.12
N PRO A 107 1.65 17.03 -19.07
CA PRO A 107 0.19 16.99 -18.95
C PRO A 107 -0.30 15.92 -17.95
N ILE A 108 -1.58 15.99 -17.58
CA ILE A 108 -2.18 14.99 -16.67
C ILE A 108 -2.11 13.59 -17.29
N LEU A 109 -1.95 12.57 -16.45
CA LEU A 109 -1.99 11.18 -16.91
C LEU A 109 -3.32 10.87 -17.61
N PRO A 110 -3.31 10.02 -18.65
CA PRO A 110 -4.53 9.61 -19.34
C PRO A 110 -5.58 8.97 -18.41
N SER A 111 -6.85 9.15 -18.75
CA SER A 111 -7.99 8.66 -17.95
C SER A 111 -7.95 7.15 -17.70
N TRP A 112 -7.50 6.35 -18.67
CA TRP A 112 -7.36 4.90 -18.51
C TRP A 112 -6.35 4.51 -17.42
N LYS A 113 -5.23 5.25 -17.31
CA LYS A 113 -4.21 5.01 -16.28
C LYS A 113 -4.69 5.49 -14.91
N LEU A 114 -5.34 6.66 -14.85
CA LEU A 114 -5.96 7.16 -13.62
C LEU A 114 -7.04 6.20 -13.11
N GLY A 115 -7.87 5.65 -14.00
CA GLY A 115 -8.91 4.69 -13.66
C GLY A 115 -8.34 3.37 -13.11
N ALA A 116 -7.28 2.83 -13.73
CA ALA A 116 -6.59 1.65 -13.21
C ALA A 116 -5.96 1.92 -11.85
N MET A 117 -5.28 3.06 -11.71
CA MET A 117 -4.68 3.51 -10.46
C MET A 117 -5.73 3.65 -9.35
N ASP A 118 -6.95 4.12 -9.67
CA ASP A 118 -8.02 4.18 -8.68
C ASP A 118 -8.50 2.78 -8.29
N ARG A 119 -8.77 1.87 -9.25
CA ARG A 119 -9.27 0.52 -8.96
C ARG A 119 -8.29 -0.37 -8.17
N LEU A 120 -6.99 -0.10 -8.26
CA LEU A 120 -6.02 -0.73 -7.36
C LEU A 120 -6.09 -0.16 -5.94
N GLY A 121 -6.10 -1.04 -4.96
CA GLY A 121 -5.97 -0.71 -3.55
C GLY A 121 -4.50 -0.69 -3.15
N PHE A 122 -4.19 0.05 -2.09
CA PHE A 122 -2.88 0.02 -1.46
C PHE A 122 -3.07 -0.32 0.02
N GLY A 123 -2.71 -1.56 0.35
CA GLY A 123 -2.94 -2.16 1.65
C GLY A 123 -2.03 -1.60 2.72
N ASN A 124 -2.29 -2.02 3.95
CA ASN A 124 -1.44 -1.69 5.09
C ASN A 124 -1.22 -2.95 5.95
N LEU A 125 0.04 -3.17 6.32
CA LEU A 125 0.47 -4.22 7.23
C LEU A 125 1.69 -3.70 7.97
N ASN A 126 1.61 -3.70 9.30
CA ASN A 126 2.69 -3.22 10.16
C ASN A 126 3.31 -4.38 10.93
N LYS A 127 4.55 -4.16 11.38
CA LYS A 127 5.36 -5.11 12.13
C LYS A 127 5.76 -4.49 13.45
N VAL A 128 5.69 -5.28 14.52
CA VAL A 128 6.32 -4.97 15.80
C VAL A 128 7.51 -5.90 15.95
N VAL A 129 8.72 -5.35 16.04
CA VAL A 129 9.96 -6.10 16.21
C VAL A 129 10.40 -5.94 17.66
N LEU A 130 10.59 -7.07 18.36
CA LEU A 130 11.01 -7.09 19.76
C LEU A 130 12.31 -7.91 19.89
N ALA A 131 13.31 -7.34 20.54
CA ALA A 131 14.55 -8.03 20.92
C ALA A 131 14.57 -8.27 22.43
N PHE A 132 14.92 -9.48 22.85
CA PHE A 132 14.90 -9.93 24.25
C PHE A 132 16.29 -10.32 24.75
N PRO A 133 16.50 -10.45 26.08
CA PRO A 133 17.77 -10.95 26.62
C PRO A 133 18.02 -12.44 26.35
N TYR A 134 16.95 -13.23 26.22
CA TYR A 134 17.02 -14.67 25.96
C TYR A 134 15.75 -15.15 25.27
N VAL A 135 15.82 -16.33 24.65
CA VAL A 135 14.66 -17.02 24.06
C VAL A 135 13.82 -17.63 25.19
N PHE A 136 12.55 -17.27 25.25
CA PHE A 136 11.59 -17.78 26.24
C PHE A 136 10.40 -18.51 25.62
N TRP A 137 10.32 -18.54 24.28
CA TRP A 137 9.39 -19.33 23.49
C TRP A 137 10.02 -20.66 23.07
N ASP A 138 9.26 -21.55 22.43
CA ASP A 138 9.79 -22.81 21.91
C ASP A 138 10.81 -22.55 20.80
N GLU A 139 12.04 -23.03 20.99
CA GLU A 139 13.14 -22.87 20.04
C GLU A 139 12.92 -23.65 18.73
N ASN A 140 11.98 -24.62 18.72
CA ASN A 140 11.63 -25.42 17.56
C ASN A 140 10.55 -24.80 16.68
N GLU A 141 9.96 -23.68 17.08
CA GLU A 141 8.90 -23.00 16.33
C GLU A 141 9.43 -21.72 15.68
N ASP A 142 9.45 -21.66 14.35
CA ASP A 142 9.78 -20.43 13.61
C ASP A 142 8.58 -19.48 13.56
N ILE A 143 7.37 -20.04 13.60
CA ILE A 143 6.13 -19.30 13.41
C ILE A 143 5.08 -19.83 14.36
N PHE A 144 4.47 -18.94 15.13
CA PHE A 144 3.30 -19.28 15.93
C PHE A 144 2.20 -18.23 15.77
N GLY A 145 0.95 -18.68 15.80
CA GLY A 145 -0.22 -17.86 15.56
C GLY A 145 -1.01 -17.59 16.84
N ARG A 146 -1.63 -16.42 16.92
CA ARG A 146 -2.62 -16.10 17.95
C ARG A 146 -4.02 -16.20 17.37
N ILE A 147 -4.86 -17.02 18.01
CA ILE A 147 -6.30 -16.99 17.77
C ILE A 147 -6.91 -15.99 18.76
N VAL A 148 -7.59 -14.96 18.25
CA VAL A 148 -8.30 -14.00 19.09
C VAL A 148 -9.49 -14.70 19.74
N PRO A 149 -9.52 -14.82 21.09
CA PRO A 149 -10.62 -15.45 21.80
C PRO A 149 -11.94 -14.71 21.60
N LEU A 150 -13.03 -15.44 21.78
CA LEU A 150 -14.40 -14.97 21.60
C LEU A 150 -15.06 -14.51 22.91
N ASP A 151 -14.36 -14.55 24.03
CA ASP A 151 -14.94 -14.29 25.34
C ASP A 151 -14.95 -12.79 25.68
N ASP A 152 -15.95 -12.39 26.46
CA ASP A 152 -16.28 -10.99 26.80
C ASP A 152 -15.24 -10.31 27.72
N THR A 153 -14.05 -10.91 27.90
CA THR A 153 -13.03 -10.45 28.84
C THR A 153 -12.05 -9.43 28.23
N GLU A 154 -11.90 -9.38 26.89
CA GLU A 154 -11.12 -8.34 26.17
C GLU A 154 -12.00 -7.25 25.53
N THR A 155 -13.33 -7.29 25.74
CA THR A 155 -14.32 -6.31 25.23
C THR A 155 -14.31 -4.93 25.89
N SER A 156 -13.31 -4.61 26.71
CA SER A 156 -13.15 -3.27 27.29
C SER A 156 -12.58 -2.24 26.31
N LEU A 157 -12.29 -2.62 25.06
CA LEU A 157 -11.89 -1.66 24.03
C LEU A 157 -13.13 -0.90 23.52
N PRO A 158 -13.09 0.45 23.51
CA PRO A 158 -14.23 1.25 23.12
C PRO A 158 -14.54 1.04 21.64
N ILE A 159 -15.72 0.52 21.35
CA ILE A 159 -16.31 0.56 20.01
C ILE A 159 -16.65 2.03 19.71
N ARG A 160 -16.28 2.57 18.55
CA ARG A 160 -16.71 3.92 18.16
C ARG A 160 -18.24 3.92 18.11
N LYS A 161 -18.88 4.97 18.65
CA LYS A 161 -20.35 5.11 18.60
C LYS A 161 -20.90 4.98 17.18
N ASP A 162 -20.08 5.32 16.19
CA ASP A 162 -20.40 5.28 14.76
C ASP A 162 -20.57 3.84 14.24
N ASP A 163 -19.98 2.85 14.90
CA ASP A 163 -20.06 1.43 14.52
C ASP A 163 -21.32 0.74 15.09
N ILE A 164 -21.94 1.33 16.12
CA ILE A 164 -23.15 0.80 16.76
C ILE A 164 -24.33 1.68 16.33
N GLY A 165 -25.09 1.21 15.35
CA GLY A 165 -26.35 1.84 14.94
C GLY A 165 -27.25 2.17 16.15
N ASN A 166 -27.96 3.29 16.04
CA ASN A 166 -28.65 4.01 17.11
C ASN A 166 -29.85 3.24 17.73
N GLY A 167 -29.62 2.11 18.41
CA GLY A 167 -30.69 1.23 18.93
C GLY A 167 -30.47 0.75 20.36
N ASN A 168 -31.33 1.19 21.28
CA ASN A 168 -31.27 0.95 22.74
C ASN A 168 -31.83 -0.40 23.24
N THR A 169 -31.77 -1.49 22.46
CA THR A 169 -32.20 -2.82 22.93
C THR A 169 -31.26 -3.91 22.44
N LEU A 170 -30.58 -4.57 23.37
CA LEU A 170 -29.68 -5.71 23.15
C LEU A 170 -30.52 -7.00 23.05
N ASN A 171 -30.85 -7.40 21.84
CA ASN A 171 -31.37 -8.75 21.56
C ASN A 171 -30.18 -9.70 21.31
N GLU A 172 -30.34 -11.00 21.56
CA GLU A 172 -29.28 -12.01 21.39
C GLU A 172 -28.66 -12.03 19.99
N GLU A 173 -29.45 -11.74 18.95
CA GLU A 173 -29.00 -11.59 17.56
C GLU A 173 -28.04 -10.40 17.40
N LYS A 174 -28.33 -9.26 18.02
CA LYS A 174 -27.42 -8.10 18.05
C LYS A 174 -26.16 -8.36 18.87
N ALA A 175 -26.23 -9.22 19.90
CA ALA A 175 -25.07 -9.63 20.67
C ALA A 175 -24.15 -10.55 19.84
N HIS A 176 -24.71 -11.45 19.04
CA HIS A 176 -23.97 -12.27 18.08
C HIS A 176 -23.28 -11.42 17.02
N ASP A 177 -24.00 -10.47 16.41
CA ASP A 177 -23.45 -9.55 15.42
C ASP A 177 -22.34 -8.66 16.00
N ARG A 178 -22.53 -8.16 17.24
CA ARG A 178 -21.49 -7.40 17.96
C ARG A 178 -20.24 -8.24 18.19
N LYS A 179 -20.39 -9.51 18.57
CA LYS A 179 -19.28 -10.45 18.78
C LYS A 179 -18.52 -10.73 17.49
N LEU A 180 -19.22 -10.89 16.38
CA LEU A 180 -18.63 -11.08 15.05
C LEU A 180 -17.90 -9.82 14.57
N LEU A 181 -18.47 -8.64 14.80
CA LEU A 181 -17.85 -7.36 14.48
C LEU A 181 -16.55 -7.15 15.27
N LEU A 182 -16.56 -7.44 16.57
CA LEU A 182 -15.36 -7.36 17.43
C LEU A 182 -14.25 -8.29 16.95
N ARG A 183 -14.57 -9.53 16.57
CA ARG A 183 -13.59 -10.41 15.90
C ARG A 183 -13.05 -9.78 14.63
N SER A 184 -13.93 -9.19 13.82
CA SER A 184 -13.52 -8.58 12.56
C SER A 184 -12.46 -7.49 12.79
N LEU A 185 -12.65 -6.67 13.82
CA LEU A 185 -11.75 -5.57 14.18
C LEU A 185 -10.41 -6.05 14.76
N HIS A 186 -10.43 -7.11 15.58
CA HIS A 186 -9.23 -7.56 16.32
C HIS A 186 -8.49 -8.74 15.69
N ARG A 187 -9.06 -9.47 14.72
CA ARG A 187 -8.42 -10.68 14.15
C ARG A 187 -7.02 -10.47 13.57
N GLY A 188 -6.72 -9.25 13.14
CA GLY A 188 -5.43 -8.89 12.57
C GLY A 188 -4.44 -8.35 13.60
N GLU A 189 -4.82 -8.26 14.87
CA GLU A 189 -3.98 -7.75 15.95
C GLU A 189 -3.10 -8.86 16.55
N PHE A 190 -1.78 -8.72 16.40
CA PHE A 190 -0.77 -9.65 16.89
C PHE A 190 -1.07 -11.10 16.50
N TYR A 191 -1.50 -11.31 15.25
CA TYR A 191 -2.07 -12.60 14.82
C TYR A 191 -0.99 -13.62 14.45
N LEU A 192 0.20 -13.18 14.07
CA LEU A 192 1.31 -14.03 13.63
C LEU A 192 2.63 -13.53 14.20
N PHE A 193 3.42 -14.45 14.73
CA PHE A 193 4.73 -14.22 15.30
C PHE A 193 5.77 -14.99 14.49
N TRP A 194 6.88 -14.33 14.14
CA TRP A 194 8.04 -14.93 13.51
C TRP A 194 9.21 -14.87 14.47
N ALA A 195 9.63 -16.03 14.94
CA ALA A 195 10.77 -16.19 15.82
C ALA A 195 12.05 -16.35 14.99
N LEU A 196 13.05 -15.50 15.23
CA LEU A 196 14.28 -15.48 14.44
C LEU A 196 15.45 -16.27 15.07
N ASN A 197 15.20 -16.98 16.16
CA ASN A 197 16.24 -17.71 16.90
C ASN A 197 16.93 -18.78 16.05
N ARG A 198 16.23 -19.47 15.14
CA ARG A 198 16.88 -20.47 14.26
C ARG A 198 17.66 -19.84 13.11
N CYS A 199 17.10 -18.82 12.48
CA CYS A 199 17.69 -18.18 11.30
C CYS A 199 18.87 -17.25 11.63
N GLN A 200 18.86 -16.62 12.81
CA GLN A 200 19.83 -15.56 13.15
C GLN A 200 20.50 -15.77 14.51
N LYS A 201 20.15 -16.84 15.26
CA LYS A 201 20.63 -17.10 16.63
C LYS A 201 20.45 -15.91 17.57
N CYS A 202 19.44 -15.07 17.30
CA CYS A 202 19.11 -13.91 18.11
C CYS A 202 17.71 -14.06 18.73
N PRO A 203 17.52 -13.64 19.98
CA PRO A 203 16.22 -13.64 20.65
C PRO A 203 15.35 -12.48 20.14
N ILE A 204 14.99 -12.53 18.86
CA ILE A 204 14.14 -11.53 18.19
C ILE A 204 12.84 -12.18 17.72
N VAL A 205 11.73 -11.49 17.97
CA VAL A 205 10.41 -11.85 17.44
C VAL A 205 9.85 -10.70 16.62
N ILE A 206 9.34 -11.01 15.44
CA ILE A 206 8.59 -10.08 14.60
C ILE A 206 7.10 -10.45 14.68
N VAL A 207 6.26 -9.49 15.00
CA VAL A 207 4.82 -9.69 15.18
C VAL A 207 4.06 -8.89 14.13
N LEU A 208 3.14 -9.54 13.41
CA LEU A 208 2.39 -8.93 12.33
C LEU A 208 1.07 -8.32 12.80
N MET A 209 0.75 -7.16 12.22
CA MET A 209 -0.50 -6.42 12.39
C MET A 209 -1.12 -6.23 11.02
N ALA A 210 -2.35 -6.72 10.82
CA ALA A 210 -3.07 -6.67 9.55
C ALA A 210 -4.50 -6.11 9.72
N GLY A 211 -5.13 -5.74 8.60
CA GLY A 211 -6.51 -5.23 8.60
C GLY A 211 -6.65 -3.95 9.42
N GLU A 212 -7.73 -3.85 10.20
CA GLU A 212 -8.01 -2.64 11.00
C GLU A 212 -6.94 -2.38 12.06
N ALA A 213 -6.37 -3.43 12.64
CA ALA A 213 -5.28 -3.33 13.61
C ALA A 213 -4.03 -2.64 13.02
N ALA A 214 -3.74 -2.86 11.72
CA ALA A 214 -2.65 -2.19 11.03
C ALA A 214 -2.89 -0.69 10.86
N ASN A 215 -4.14 -0.24 10.73
CA ASN A 215 -4.48 1.18 10.68
C ASN A 215 -4.43 1.82 12.07
N ASN A 216 -4.92 1.12 13.09
CA ASN A 216 -4.97 1.63 14.46
C ASN A 216 -3.57 1.87 15.04
N VAL A 217 -2.60 0.99 14.72
CA VAL A 217 -1.22 1.11 15.23
C VAL A 217 -0.48 2.34 14.67
N GLU A 218 -0.89 2.89 13.52
CA GLU A 218 -0.25 4.05 12.88
C GLU A 218 -0.27 5.30 13.77
N CYS A 219 -1.25 5.42 14.65
CA CYS A 219 -1.42 6.56 15.56
C CYS A 219 -1.22 6.21 17.03
N ALA A 220 -1.12 4.92 17.38
CA ALA A 220 -0.97 4.47 18.77
C ALA A 220 0.44 4.79 19.31
N PRO A 221 0.61 5.20 20.57
CA PRO A 221 1.92 5.30 21.20
C PRO A 221 2.63 3.96 21.26
N GLU A 222 3.96 3.96 21.05
CA GLU A 222 4.75 2.72 21.03
C GLU A 222 4.65 1.92 22.34
N GLU A 223 4.72 2.60 23.48
CA GLU A 223 4.61 1.98 24.81
C GLU A 223 3.29 1.24 25.02
N GLU A 224 2.18 1.78 24.52
CA GLU A 224 0.86 1.17 24.62
C GLU A 224 0.80 -0.15 23.82
N VAL A 225 1.32 -0.12 22.59
CA VAL A 225 1.36 -1.27 21.69
C VAL A 225 2.23 -2.37 22.27
N ILE A 226 3.43 -2.03 22.77
CA ILE A 226 4.35 -2.99 23.37
C ILE A 226 3.73 -3.58 24.65
N THR A 227 3.17 -2.74 25.52
CA THR A 227 2.54 -3.21 26.76
C THR A 227 1.40 -4.19 26.48
N LYS A 228 0.58 -3.90 25.47
CA LYS A 228 -0.49 -4.79 25.03
C LYS A 228 0.07 -6.10 24.47
N LEU A 229 1.11 -6.02 23.63
CA LEU A 229 1.77 -7.20 23.07
C LEU A 229 2.40 -8.09 24.14
N MET A 230 3.07 -7.52 25.14
CA MET A 230 3.66 -8.29 26.24
C MET A 230 2.59 -9.06 27.05
N LYS A 231 1.42 -8.45 27.29
CA LYS A 231 0.27 -9.14 27.92
C LYS A 231 -0.27 -10.28 27.07
N VAL A 232 -0.18 -10.17 25.75
CA VAL A 232 -0.59 -11.23 24.81
C VAL A 232 0.45 -12.35 24.81
N MET A 233 1.73 -12.03 24.74
CA MET A 233 2.81 -13.00 24.78
C MET A 233 2.82 -13.81 26.09
N SER A 234 2.45 -13.20 27.23
CA SER A 234 2.30 -13.92 28.50
C SER A 234 1.20 -14.97 28.51
N LYS A 235 0.23 -14.89 27.59
CA LYS A 235 -0.80 -15.92 27.42
C LYS A 235 -0.38 -17.03 26.45
N ILE A 236 0.56 -16.74 25.54
CA ILE A 236 1.01 -17.66 24.49
C ILE A 236 2.19 -18.53 24.96
N ALA A 237 3.08 -17.99 25.81
CA ALA A 237 4.24 -18.74 26.30
C ALA A 237 3.79 -19.84 27.28
N THR A 238 3.52 -21.02 26.75
CA THR A 238 3.03 -22.18 27.49
C THR A 238 3.94 -23.37 27.24
N GLU A 239 4.97 -23.53 28.09
CA GLU A 239 5.48 -24.88 28.46
C GLU A 239 6.48 -24.79 29.63
N ASP A 240 7.40 -23.81 29.62
CA ASP A 240 8.54 -23.83 30.55
C ASP A 240 8.40 -22.94 31.81
N LYS A 241 7.30 -22.20 31.99
CA LYS A 241 7.13 -21.19 33.08
C LYS A 241 8.29 -20.20 33.23
N LYS A 242 9.16 -20.06 32.23
CA LYS A 242 10.22 -19.05 32.23
C LYS A 242 9.54 -17.68 32.28
N PRO A 243 9.94 -16.79 33.21
CA PRO A 243 9.39 -15.44 33.24
C PRO A 243 9.67 -14.77 31.89
N ILE A 244 8.67 -14.12 31.31
CA ILE A 244 8.86 -13.38 30.07
C ILE A 244 9.62 -12.09 30.40
N PRO A 245 10.84 -11.88 29.87
CA PRO A 245 11.57 -10.64 30.08
C PRO A 245 10.93 -9.49 29.31
N TRP A 246 11.10 -8.28 29.80
CA TRP A 246 10.84 -7.09 28.98
C TRP A 246 11.81 -7.04 27.78
N PRO A 247 11.36 -6.58 26.61
CA PRO A 247 12.24 -6.36 25.47
C PRO A 247 13.33 -5.34 25.80
N ILE A 248 14.54 -5.62 25.35
CA ILE A 248 15.69 -4.69 25.40
C ILE A 248 15.51 -3.57 24.38
N GLN A 249 14.92 -3.91 23.24
CA GLN A 249 14.65 -2.98 22.16
C GLN A 249 13.35 -3.37 21.44
N ALA A 250 12.62 -2.34 21.01
CA ALA A 250 11.42 -2.49 20.20
C ALA A 250 11.47 -1.53 19.01
N ALA A 251 10.77 -1.90 17.94
CA ALA A 251 10.49 -1.02 16.82
C ALA A 251 9.13 -1.36 16.22
N ILE A 252 8.37 -0.34 15.82
CA ILE A 252 7.07 -0.52 15.16
C ILE A 252 7.13 0.16 13.80
N THR A 253 6.83 -0.58 12.73
CA THR A 253 6.70 0.03 11.40
C THR A 253 5.39 0.81 11.31
N ARG A 254 5.40 1.90 10.54
CA ARG A 254 4.24 2.77 10.28
C ARG A 254 4.17 3.12 8.79
N TRP A 255 3.89 2.11 7.97
CA TRP A 255 4.03 2.21 6.51
C TRP A 255 3.04 3.18 5.87
N ARG A 256 1.84 3.34 6.45
CA ARG A 256 0.84 4.27 5.93
C ARG A 256 1.18 5.72 6.26
N ALA A 257 1.76 5.97 7.43
CA ALA A 257 2.22 7.29 7.85
C ALA A 257 3.49 7.74 7.11
N ASP A 258 4.34 6.80 6.65
CA ASP A 258 5.50 7.11 5.83
C ASP A 258 5.08 7.81 4.52
N SER A 259 5.60 9.02 4.30
CA SER A 259 5.29 9.86 3.15
C SER A 259 5.84 9.33 1.83
N PHE A 260 6.88 8.49 1.86
CA PHE A 260 7.47 7.90 0.65
C PHE A 260 6.81 6.58 0.26
N SER A 261 6.15 5.92 1.21
CA SER A 261 5.50 4.62 1.01
C SER A 261 3.98 4.76 0.90
N GLY A 262 3.32 5.38 1.88
CA GLY A 262 1.88 5.59 1.92
C GLY A 262 1.04 4.31 2.12
N GLY A 263 1.67 3.21 2.53
CA GLY A 263 1.09 1.88 2.69
C GLY A 263 2.14 0.78 2.45
N SER A 264 1.70 -0.49 2.43
CA SER A 264 2.60 -1.65 2.35
C SER A 264 2.71 -2.24 0.94
N TYR A 265 1.60 -2.65 0.33
CA TYR A 265 1.58 -3.34 -0.97
C TYR A 265 0.22 -3.19 -1.66
N SER A 266 0.20 -3.30 -3.00
CA SER A 266 -1.03 -3.19 -3.78
C SER A 266 -1.92 -4.43 -3.68
N TYR A 267 -3.23 -4.24 -3.86
CA TYR A 267 -4.22 -5.32 -4.01
C TYR A 267 -5.32 -4.87 -4.98
N ILE A 268 -6.11 -5.81 -5.49
CA ILE A 268 -7.25 -5.48 -6.38
C ILE A 268 -8.46 -5.15 -5.50
N LYS A 269 -9.00 -3.93 -5.57
CA LYS A 269 -10.25 -3.59 -4.86
C LYS A 269 -11.44 -4.29 -5.53
N VAL A 270 -12.56 -4.33 -4.81
CA VAL A 270 -13.85 -4.72 -5.41
C VAL A 270 -14.11 -3.85 -6.65
N GLY A 271 -14.39 -4.50 -7.78
CA GLY A 271 -14.59 -3.85 -9.07
C GLY A 271 -13.33 -3.65 -9.92
N GLY A 272 -12.13 -3.97 -9.40
CA GLY A 272 -10.89 -4.02 -10.19
C GLY A 272 -10.61 -5.42 -10.76
N THR A 273 -9.65 -5.51 -11.68
CA THR A 273 -9.19 -6.77 -12.27
C THR A 273 -7.66 -6.85 -12.30
N GLY A 274 -7.13 -8.02 -12.65
CA GLY A 274 -5.69 -8.19 -12.85
C GLY A 274 -5.14 -7.32 -13.99
N GLU A 275 -5.98 -6.90 -14.93
CA GLU A 275 -5.61 -6.04 -16.06
C GLU A 275 -5.27 -4.61 -15.60
N ASP A 276 -5.73 -4.20 -14.42
CA ASP A 276 -5.37 -2.90 -13.85
C ASP A 276 -3.86 -2.79 -13.58
N TYR A 277 -3.18 -3.91 -13.30
CA TYR A 277 -1.72 -3.95 -13.19
C TYR A 277 -1.04 -3.73 -14.54
N ASP A 278 -1.59 -4.31 -15.61
CA ASP A 278 -1.05 -4.18 -16.96
C ASP A 278 -1.24 -2.73 -17.46
N LEU A 279 -2.42 -2.15 -17.22
CA LEU A 279 -2.68 -0.72 -17.47
C LEU A 279 -1.75 0.19 -16.64
N MET A 280 -1.39 -0.18 -15.42
CA MET A 280 -0.41 0.59 -14.67
C MET A 280 1.01 0.46 -15.28
N ALA A 281 1.35 -0.67 -15.90
CA ALA A 281 2.63 -0.90 -16.58
C ALA A 281 2.77 -0.13 -17.91
N GLU A 282 1.66 0.11 -18.63
CA GLU A 282 1.68 0.77 -19.93
C GLU A 282 2.38 2.15 -19.87
N PRO A 283 3.32 2.46 -20.77
CA PRO A 283 3.96 3.76 -20.80
C PRO A 283 2.97 4.86 -21.22
N VAL A 284 3.31 6.12 -20.90
CA VAL A 284 2.60 7.30 -21.42
C VAL A 284 3.50 8.00 -22.42
N GLY A 285 3.09 7.93 -23.70
CA GLY A 285 3.92 8.36 -24.82
C GLY A 285 5.24 7.56 -24.87
N ASN A 286 6.29 8.21 -25.36
CA ASN A 286 7.62 7.63 -25.47
C ASN A 286 8.57 8.06 -24.33
N SER A 287 8.06 8.77 -23.33
CA SER A 287 8.89 9.48 -22.34
C SER A 287 8.61 9.08 -20.89
N VAL A 288 7.43 8.55 -20.54
CA VAL A 288 7.10 8.19 -19.14
C VAL A 288 6.80 6.70 -19.04
N PHE A 289 7.67 5.98 -18.34
CA PHE A 289 7.56 4.55 -18.09
C PHE A 289 7.25 4.30 -16.61
N PHE A 290 6.59 3.19 -16.29
CA PHE A 290 6.26 2.81 -14.92
C PHE A 290 6.89 1.47 -14.58
N ALA A 291 7.38 1.33 -13.34
CA ALA A 291 7.90 0.08 -12.82
C ALA A 291 7.64 -0.05 -11.31
N GLY A 292 7.73 -1.26 -10.77
CA GLY A 292 7.54 -1.53 -9.34
C GLY A 292 6.50 -2.61 -9.06
N MET A 293 6.29 -2.91 -7.78
CA MET A 293 5.40 -4.00 -7.37
C MET A 293 3.94 -3.82 -7.77
N TYR A 294 3.50 -2.58 -8.00
CA TYR A 294 2.13 -2.25 -8.40
C TYR A 294 1.86 -2.41 -9.91
N ILE A 295 2.78 -3.05 -10.65
CA ILE A 295 2.61 -3.35 -12.09
C ILE A 295 2.94 -4.81 -12.47
N TYR A 296 3.17 -5.69 -11.48
CA TYR A 296 3.60 -7.07 -11.74
C TYR A 296 2.47 -8.06 -11.43
N GLN A 297 1.83 -8.58 -12.49
CA GLN A 297 0.71 -9.53 -12.38
C GLN A 297 1.16 -10.94 -11.96
N LYS A 298 2.42 -11.33 -12.22
CA LYS A 298 2.95 -12.67 -11.94
C LYS A 298 3.42 -12.85 -10.50
N LEU A 299 2.49 -12.88 -9.55
CA LEU A 299 2.69 -13.54 -8.24
C LEU A 299 1.44 -14.30 -7.75
N SER A 300 0.36 -14.28 -8.51
CA SER A 300 -0.85 -15.07 -8.23
C SER A 300 -0.97 -16.16 -9.29
N PHE A 301 -0.54 -17.40 -9.00
CA PHE A 301 -1.09 -18.69 -9.50
C PHE A 301 -0.14 -19.90 -9.65
N ASN A 302 1.16 -19.85 -9.31
CA ASN A 302 2.04 -21.04 -9.45
C ASN A 302 2.71 -21.54 -8.14
N ILE A 303 2.05 -21.44 -6.99
CA ILE A 303 2.51 -22.11 -5.74
C ILE A 303 1.70 -23.39 -5.46
N LEU A 304 0.76 -23.77 -6.33
CA LEU A 304 0.03 -25.04 -6.22
C LEU A 304 -0.05 -25.72 -7.60
N SER A 305 1.03 -26.40 -7.98
CA SER A 305 1.01 -27.50 -8.96
C SER A 305 2.10 -28.50 -8.61
#